data_AF-A0A2U1W715-F1
#
_entry.id   AF-A0A2U1W715-F1
#
_cell.length_a   1.000
_cell.length_b   1.000
_cell.length_c   1.000
_cell.angle_alpha   90.00
_cell.angle_beta   90.00
_cell.angle_gamma   90.00
#
_symmetry.space_group_name_H-M   'P 1'
#
loop_
_entity.id
_entity.type
_entity.pdbx_description
1 polymer ?
#
loop_
_entity_poly.entity_id
_entity_poly.type
_entity_poly.pdbx_seq_one_letter_code
_entity_poly.pdbx_strand_id
1 'polypeptide(L)'
;MAATIAITDDDAVTRETLKSYLTDEGFDVLLARSAEELKDLLAAASVDVVLLDIRLPRQDGLTLTRELRAVSEIGIILVSSRAEKLDRIIGLEMGADDYIAKPFEPREILARVRNLLRRLKAPGDQRDDRRRCFSGWTLWLDRMRLTDPQGNPVRLTGAEFELLSTFVCNPGRVMNRDYLLTATTRRKTDATDRTIDSLVRRLRRLIETDPADPRLIVTVHGTGYLFAGDVTQDG
;
A
#
# COMPACT_ATOMS: atom_id res chain seq x y z
N MET A 1 -13.36 15.77 11.85
CA MET A 1 -12.63 16.59 10.86
C MET A 1 -12.64 15.86 9.53
N ALA A 2 -12.87 16.58 8.43
CA ALA A 2 -12.75 16.01 7.09
C ALA A 2 -11.30 15.54 6.88
N ALA A 3 -11.09 14.54 6.02
CA ALA A 3 -9.74 14.10 5.69
C ALA A 3 -9.13 15.09 4.68
N THR A 4 -7.85 15.41 4.85
CA THR A 4 -7.12 16.32 3.97
C THR A 4 -6.37 15.55 2.90
N ILE A 5 -6.60 15.89 1.64
CA ILE A 5 -5.97 15.28 0.47
C ILE A 5 -5.09 16.33 -0.22
N ALA A 6 -3.81 16.03 -0.39
CA ALA A 6 -2.94 16.83 -1.26
C ALA A 6 -2.92 16.21 -2.66
N ILE A 7 -3.06 17.05 -3.70
CA ILE A 7 -2.97 16.64 -5.10
C ILE A 7 -1.78 17.32 -5.73
N THR A 8 -0.84 16.52 -6.22
CA THR A 8 0.39 16.99 -6.85
C THR A 8 0.47 16.49 -8.27
N ASP A 9 0.33 17.40 -9.22
CA ASP A 9 0.29 17.12 -10.66
C ASP A 9 0.76 18.39 -11.37
N ASP A 10 1.42 18.33 -12.52
CA ASP A 10 1.81 19.54 -13.26
C ASP A 10 0.65 20.12 -14.07
N ASP A 11 -0.32 19.29 -14.46
CA ASP A 11 -1.52 19.70 -15.19
C ASP A 11 -2.56 20.37 -14.29
N ALA A 12 -2.78 21.67 -14.50
CA ALA A 12 -3.74 22.46 -13.76
C ALA A 12 -5.19 21.97 -13.94
N VAL A 13 -5.54 21.47 -15.13
CA VAL A 13 -6.91 21.00 -15.40
C VAL A 13 -7.21 19.76 -14.57
N THR A 14 -6.29 18.79 -14.53
CA THR A 14 -6.40 17.60 -13.67
C THR A 14 -6.54 17.99 -12.19
N ARG A 15 -5.67 18.88 -11.69
CA ARG A 15 -5.72 19.33 -10.27
C ARG A 15 -7.06 19.96 -9.90
N GLU A 16 -7.55 20.92 -10.70
CA GLU A 16 -8.81 21.62 -10.40
C GLU A 16 -10.02 20.69 -10.55
N THR A 17 -10.01 19.79 -11.53
CA THR A 17 -11.08 18.79 -11.71
C THR A 17 -11.18 17.87 -10.49
N LEU A 18 -10.04 17.33 -10.03
CA LEU A 18 -10.02 16.46 -8.86
C LEU A 18 -10.35 17.22 -7.57
N LYS A 19 -9.89 18.46 -7.43
CA LYS A 19 -10.24 19.31 -6.29
C LYS A 19 -11.73 19.54 -6.20
N SER A 20 -12.37 20.00 -7.28
CA SER A 20 -13.82 20.22 -7.29
C SER A 20 -14.56 18.94 -6.89
N TYR A 21 -14.20 17.82 -7.52
CA TYR A 21 -14.88 16.55 -7.28
C TYR A 21 -14.70 16.02 -5.85
N LEU A 22 -13.48 16.07 -5.30
CA LEU A 22 -13.21 15.56 -3.94
C LEU A 22 -13.72 16.49 -2.85
N THR A 23 -13.71 17.81 -3.08
CA THR A 23 -14.33 18.78 -2.16
C THR A 23 -15.85 18.57 -2.08
N ASP A 24 -16.53 18.32 -3.22
CA ASP A 24 -17.96 17.99 -3.24
C ASP A 24 -18.29 16.70 -2.46
N GLU A 25 -17.33 15.77 -2.40
CA GLU A 25 -17.44 14.51 -1.63
C GLU A 25 -17.04 14.65 -0.15
N GLY A 26 -16.77 15.88 0.31
CA GLY A 26 -16.55 16.23 1.71
C GLY A 26 -15.10 16.15 2.21
N PHE A 27 -14.11 16.21 1.31
CA PHE A 27 -12.69 16.27 1.64
C PHE A 27 -12.13 17.69 1.60
N ASP A 28 -11.16 17.97 2.48
CA ASP A 28 -10.33 19.16 2.36
C ASP A 28 -9.24 18.88 1.31
N VAL A 29 -9.09 19.75 0.31
CA VAL A 29 -8.15 19.50 -0.80
C VAL A 29 -7.12 20.61 -0.92
N LEU A 30 -5.85 20.22 -0.89
CA LEU A 30 -4.69 21.07 -1.13
C LEU A 30 -4.08 20.74 -2.49
N LEU A 31 -3.58 21.75 -3.20
CA LEU A 31 -2.99 21.58 -4.53
C LEU A 31 -1.53 21.99 -4.54
N ALA A 32 -0.68 21.17 -5.15
CA ALA A 32 0.70 21.48 -5.47
C ALA A 32 0.96 21.21 -6.94
N ARG A 33 1.77 22.05 -7.61
CA ARG A 33 2.18 21.78 -9.01
C ARG A 33 3.56 21.14 -9.12
N SER A 34 4.28 21.00 -8.02
CA SER A 34 5.63 20.43 -7.99
C SER A 34 5.93 19.74 -6.66
N ALA A 35 7.05 19.02 -6.62
CA ALA A 35 7.52 18.34 -5.42
C ALA A 35 7.85 19.33 -4.29
N GLU A 36 8.41 20.49 -4.62
CA GLU A 36 8.74 21.54 -3.65
C GLU A 36 7.47 22.10 -3.00
N GLU A 37 6.45 22.42 -3.80
CA GLU A 37 5.17 22.90 -3.27
C GLU A 37 4.47 21.84 -2.40
N LEU A 38 4.54 20.56 -2.77
CA LEU A 38 4.03 19.49 -1.92
C LEU A 38 4.78 19.45 -0.57
N LYS A 39 6.11 19.57 -0.57
CA LYS A 39 6.92 19.58 0.65
C LYS A 39 6.54 20.77 1.55
N ASP A 40 6.33 21.94 0.97
CA ASP A 40 5.88 23.14 1.71
C ASP A 40 4.49 22.93 2.32
N LEU A 41 3.54 22.32 1.58
CA LEU A 41 2.21 21.99 2.09
C LEU A 41 2.28 20.99 3.25
N LEU A 42 3.09 19.93 3.13
CA LEU A 42 3.25 18.92 4.17
C LEU A 42 3.93 19.46 5.43
N ALA A 43 4.74 20.53 5.31
CA ALA A 43 5.31 21.23 6.45
C ALA A 43 4.30 22.17 7.13
N ALA A 44 3.34 22.71 6.38
CA ALA A 44 2.37 23.69 6.86
C ALA A 44 1.06 23.08 7.37
N ALA A 45 0.68 21.89 6.89
CA ALA A 45 -0.62 21.28 7.18
C ALA A 45 -0.51 19.76 7.39
N SER A 46 -1.44 19.21 8.17
CA SER A 46 -1.61 17.76 8.28
C SER A 46 -2.39 17.24 7.07
N VAL A 47 -1.78 16.30 6.34
CA VAL A 47 -2.36 15.67 5.15
C VAL A 47 -2.51 14.18 5.41
N ASP A 48 -3.68 13.62 5.11
CA ASP A 48 -3.98 12.19 5.29
C ASP A 48 -3.56 11.36 4.06
N VAL A 49 -3.77 11.90 2.85
CA VAL A 49 -3.48 11.24 1.58
C VAL A 49 -2.87 12.20 0.57
N VAL A 50 -1.86 11.74 -0.16
CA VAL A 50 -1.29 12.41 -1.34
C VAL A 50 -1.70 11.65 -2.60
N LEU A 51 -2.31 12.35 -3.55
CA LEU A 51 -2.41 11.93 -4.95
C LEU A 51 -1.21 12.52 -5.69
N LEU A 52 -0.27 11.68 -6.11
CA LEU A 52 1.03 12.13 -6.62
C LEU A 52 1.23 11.70 -8.08
N ASP A 53 1.37 12.67 -8.99
CA ASP A 53 1.85 12.40 -10.34
C ASP A 53 3.31 11.91 -10.30
N ILE A 54 3.61 10.89 -11.10
CA ILE A 54 4.98 10.42 -11.30
C ILE A 54 5.80 11.46 -12.08
N ARG A 55 5.22 12.08 -13.10
CA ARG A 55 5.89 13.09 -13.93
C ARG A 55 5.66 14.47 -13.36
N LEU A 56 6.51 14.85 -12.41
CA LEU A 56 6.61 16.22 -11.94
C LEU A 56 7.83 16.93 -12.56
N PRO A 57 7.77 18.26 -12.68
CA PRO A 57 8.95 19.02 -13.06
C PRO A 57 10.05 18.87 -12.00
N ARG A 58 11.31 18.74 -12.47
CA ARG A 58 12.55 18.69 -11.67
C ARG A 58 12.76 17.46 -10.79
N GLN A 59 11.73 16.92 -10.14
CA GLN A 59 11.84 15.74 -9.29
C GLN A 59 10.81 14.68 -9.72
N ASP A 60 11.28 13.45 -9.91
CA ASP A 60 10.42 12.31 -10.26
C ASP A 60 9.59 11.85 -9.05
N GLY A 61 8.29 11.58 -9.27
CA GLY A 61 7.33 11.23 -8.21
C GLY A 61 7.63 9.89 -7.53
N LEU A 62 8.33 8.97 -8.18
CA LEU A 62 8.79 7.73 -7.53
C LEU A 62 9.89 8.01 -6.51
N THR A 63 10.81 8.92 -6.83
CA THR A 63 11.85 9.37 -5.90
C THR A 63 11.22 10.11 -4.72
N LEU A 64 10.25 10.99 -4.99
CA LEU A 64 9.52 11.69 -3.94
C LEU A 64 8.73 10.74 -3.04
N THR A 65 8.10 9.70 -3.61
CA THR A 65 7.40 8.66 -2.84
C THR A 65 8.34 8.00 -1.83
N ARG A 66 9.55 7.63 -2.26
CA ARG A 66 10.56 7.02 -1.38
C ARG A 66 10.98 7.97 -0.25
N GLU A 67 11.18 9.25 -0.56
CA GLU A 67 11.52 10.29 0.43
C GLU A 67 10.40 10.46 1.46
N LEU A 68 9.16 10.64 1.00
CA LEU A 68 8.00 10.81 1.87
C LEU A 68 7.78 9.59 2.77
N ARG A 69 7.93 8.38 2.22
CA ARG A 69 7.76 7.15 3.01
C ARG A 69 8.84 6.97 4.07
N ALA A 70 10.06 7.47 3.83
CA ALA A 70 11.15 7.37 4.80
C ALA A 70 10.90 8.18 6.09
N VAL A 71 10.03 9.20 6.02
CA VAL A 71 9.82 10.15 7.12
C VAL A 71 8.35 10.28 7.55
N SER A 72 7.41 9.65 6.83
CA SER A 72 5.98 9.81 7.09
C SER A 72 5.15 8.57 6.75
N GLU A 73 3.99 8.51 7.41
CA GLU A 73 3.01 7.42 7.28
C GLU A 73 1.77 7.86 6.48
N ILE A 74 1.89 8.98 5.77
CA ILE A 74 0.85 9.51 4.90
C ILE A 74 0.44 8.47 3.85
N GLY A 75 -0.83 8.44 3.49
CA GLY A 75 -1.29 7.61 2.38
C GLY A 75 -0.76 8.16 1.06
N ILE A 76 -0.16 7.33 0.20
CA ILE A 76 0.37 7.78 -1.09
C ILE A 76 -0.29 6.97 -2.20
N ILE A 77 -1.03 7.65 -3.08
CA ILE A 77 -1.56 7.07 -4.30
C ILE A 77 -0.83 7.70 -5.48
N LEU A 78 -0.12 6.87 -6.25
CA LEU A 78 0.52 7.31 -7.47
C LEU A 78 -0.50 7.43 -8.60
N VAL A 79 -0.41 8.50 -9.37
CA VAL A 79 -1.26 8.76 -10.53
C VAL A 79 -0.34 8.95 -11.74
N SER A 80 -0.54 8.23 -12.85
CA SER A 80 0.42 8.33 -13.96
C SER A 80 -0.16 7.96 -15.31
N SER A 81 0.26 8.66 -16.36
CA SER A 81 -0.03 8.28 -17.76
C SER A 81 0.82 7.13 -18.28
N ARG A 82 1.85 6.72 -17.54
CA ARG A 82 2.63 5.54 -17.91
C ARG A 82 1.89 4.29 -17.47
N ALA A 83 0.99 3.81 -18.32
CA ALA A 83 0.18 2.62 -18.06
C ALA A 83 0.98 1.29 -18.12
N GLU A 84 2.32 1.34 -18.13
CA GLU A 84 3.14 0.14 -18.19
C GLU A 84 3.18 -0.55 -16.83
N LYS A 85 3.02 -1.88 -16.87
CA LYS A 85 3.03 -2.77 -15.70
C LYS A 85 4.24 -2.52 -14.80
N LEU A 86 5.38 -2.17 -15.39
CA LEU A 86 6.64 -1.94 -14.68
C LEU A 86 6.59 -0.73 -13.75
N ASP A 87 5.97 0.38 -14.16
CA ASP A 87 5.92 1.60 -13.36
C ASP A 87 5.06 1.43 -12.11
N ARG A 88 3.97 0.67 -12.22
CA ARG A 88 3.16 0.30 -11.06
C ARG A 88 3.95 -0.52 -10.05
N ILE A 89 4.76 -1.47 -10.52
CA ILE A 89 5.59 -2.31 -9.67
C ILE A 89 6.61 -1.44 -8.93
N ILE A 90 7.33 -0.59 -9.67
CA ILE A 90 8.33 0.30 -9.09
C ILE A 90 7.65 1.24 -8.08
N GLY A 91 6.47 1.78 -8.39
CA GLY A 91 5.72 2.65 -7.49
C GLY A 91 5.39 2.02 -6.13
N LEU A 92 4.86 0.79 -6.14
CA LEU A 92 4.58 0.05 -4.91
C LEU A 92 5.87 -0.32 -4.16
N GLU A 93 6.93 -0.68 -4.88
CA GLU A 93 8.24 -0.89 -4.27
C GLU A 93 8.78 0.41 -3.63
N MET A 94 8.47 1.59 -4.17
CA MET A 94 8.91 2.84 -3.54
C MET A 94 8.11 3.21 -2.29
N GLY A 95 7.05 2.47 -1.98
CA GLY A 95 6.24 2.65 -0.77
C GLY A 95 4.92 3.38 -1.02
N ALA A 96 4.45 3.46 -2.27
CA ALA A 96 3.08 3.87 -2.56
C ALA A 96 2.09 2.82 -2.04
N ASP A 97 0.93 3.28 -1.57
CA ASP A 97 -0.16 2.42 -1.08
C ASP A 97 -1.08 1.95 -2.21
N ASP A 98 -1.21 2.75 -3.28
CA ASP A 98 -1.97 2.39 -4.47
C ASP A 98 -1.40 3.13 -5.72
N TYR A 99 -1.87 2.72 -6.90
CA TYR A 99 -1.47 3.27 -8.19
C TYR A 99 -2.69 3.34 -9.11
N ILE A 100 -2.83 4.45 -9.83
CA ILE A 100 -3.93 4.72 -10.76
C ILE A 100 -3.36 5.22 -12.09
N ALA A 101 -3.73 4.53 -13.18
CA ALA A 101 -3.33 4.92 -14.53
C ALA A 101 -4.23 6.04 -15.08
N LYS A 102 -3.65 7.00 -15.80
CA LYS A 102 -4.38 7.96 -16.65
C LYS A 102 -4.67 7.29 -18.02
N PRO A 103 -5.86 7.52 -18.62
CA PRO A 103 -6.96 8.31 -18.08
C PRO A 103 -7.73 7.55 -16.98
N PHE A 104 -8.18 8.27 -15.96
CA PHE A 104 -8.99 7.74 -14.87
C PHE A 104 -10.32 8.48 -14.78
N GLU A 105 -11.32 7.83 -14.18
CA GLU A 105 -12.55 8.50 -13.78
C GLU A 105 -12.41 9.05 -12.35
N PRO A 106 -12.92 10.26 -12.02
CA PRO A 106 -12.87 10.80 -10.66
C PRO A 106 -13.46 9.86 -9.60
N ARG A 107 -14.47 9.06 -9.98
CA ARG A 107 -15.06 8.02 -9.13
C ARG A 107 -14.08 6.91 -8.75
N GLU A 108 -13.13 6.58 -9.62
CA GLU A 108 -12.08 5.62 -9.28
C GLU A 108 -11.15 6.19 -8.21
N ILE A 109 -10.69 7.44 -8.38
CA ILE A 109 -9.86 8.14 -7.38
C ILE A 109 -10.58 8.13 -6.02
N LEU A 110 -11.85 8.52 -5.99
CA LEU A 110 -12.66 8.55 -4.78
C LEU A 110 -12.73 7.20 -4.06
N ALA A 111 -12.98 6.13 -4.79
CA ALA A 111 -13.05 4.79 -4.22
C ALA A 111 -11.71 4.37 -3.59
N ARG A 112 -10.59 4.73 -4.24
CA ARG A 112 -9.22 4.41 -3.80
C ARG A 112 -8.84 5.19 -2.55
N VAL A 113 -9.10 6.50 -2.56
CA VAL A 113 -8.91 7.40 -1.41
C VAL A 113 -9.72 6.92 -0.20
N ARG A 114 -11.02 6.65 -0.37
CA ARG A 114 -11.88 6.16 0.73
C ARG A 114 -11.38 4.82 1.29
N ASN A 115 -10.97 3.90 0.43
CA ASN A 115 -10.41 2.63 0.87
C ASN A 115 -9.11 2.85 1.65
N LEU A 116 -8.20 3.67 1.16
CA LEU A 116 -6.94 3.97 1.84
C LEU A 116 -7.16 4.67 3.19
N LEU A 117 -8.00 5.70 3.24
CA LEU A 117 -8.34 6.39 4.49
C LEU A 117 -8.95 5.45 5.53
N ARG A 118 -9.82 4.52 5.12
CA ARG A 118 -10.36 3.49 6.01
C ARG A 118 -9.27 2.57 6.56
N ARG A 119 -8.24 2.26 5.75
CA ARG A 119 -7.07 1.47 6.18
C ARG A 119 -6.18 2.26 7.16
N LEU A 120 -6.03 3.57 6.96
CA LEU A 120 -5.20 4.43 7.81
C LEU A 120 -5.87 4.80 9.14
N LYS A 121 -7.20 5.00 9.16
CA LYS A 121 -7.98 5.49 10.31
C LYS A 121 -8.54 4.41 11.23
N ALA A 122 -8.05 3.18 11.21
CA ALA A 122 -8.61 2.11 12.05
C ALA A 122 -7.80 1.85 13.36
N PRO A 123 -7.93 2.67 14.41
CA PRO A 123 -7.76 2.20 15.78
C PRO A 123 -9.09 1.59 16.27
N GLY A 124 -9.12 0.25 16.37
CA GLY A 124 -10.07 -0.55 17.15
C GLY A 124 -11.55 -0.16 17.08
N ASP A 125 -12.33 -0.88 16.26
CA ASP A 125 -13.74 -1.06 16.56
C ASP A 125 -14.15 -2.53 16.31
N GLN A 126 -14.90 -3.07 17.27
CA GLN A 126 -15.23 -4.48 17.38
C GLN A 126 -16.23 -4.87 16.30
N ARG A 127 -15.83 -5.72 15.35
CA ARG A 127 -16.71 -6.55 14.50
C ARG A 127 -15.88 -7.66 13.85
N ASP A 128 -16.15 -8.90 14.25
CA ASP A 128 -15.50 -10.16 13.82
C ASP A 128 -13.97 -10.07 13.77
N ASP A 129 -13.31 -10.46 14.88
CA ASP A 129 -11.86 -10.63 14.95
C ASP A 129 -11.44 -11.78 14.02
N ARG A 130 -11.34 -11.51 12.70
CA ARG A 130 -10.67 -12.40 11.75
C ARG A 130 -9.17 -12.30 11.99
N ARG A 131 -8.75 -12.79 13.15
CA ARG A 131 -7.38 -12.77 13.62
C ARG A 131 -6.66 -14.01 13.12
N ARG A 132 -5.40 -13.83 12.76
CA ARG A 132 -4.46 -14.90 12.42
C ARG A 132 -3.24 -14.73 13.29
N CYS A 133 -2.95 -15.73 14.10
CA CYS A 133 -1.79 -15.72 14.99
C CYS A 133 -0.75 -16.70 14.43
N PHE A 134 0.52 -16.31 14.41
CA PHE A 134 1.63 -17.17 13.96
C PHE A 134 2.93 -16.74 14.61
N SER A 135 3.70 -17.66 15.20
CA SER A 135 5.02 -17.36 15.80
C SER A 135 5.04 -16.10 16.70
N GLY A 136 3.99 -15.90 17.50
CA GLY A 136 3.81 -14.72 18.36
C GLY A 136 3.25 -13.47 17.66
N TRP A 137 3.29 -13.40 16.34
CA TRP A 137 2.66 -12.35 15.55
C TRP A 137 1.14 -12.46 15.58
N THR A 138 0.48 -11.32 15.51
CA THR A 138 -0.98 -11.24 15.42
C THR A 138 -1.39 -10.34 14.27
N LEU A 139 -2.11 -10.89 13.29
CA LEU A 139 -2.64 -10.18 12.13
C LEU A 139 -4.16 -10.07 12.23
N TRP A 140 -4.69 -8.85 12.25
CA TRP A 140 -6.13 -8.56 12.17
C TRP A 140 -6.50 -8.25 10.72
N LEU A 141 -7.23 -9.18 10.09
CA LEU A 141 -7.54 -9.10 8.65
C LEU A 141 -8.52 -7.97 8.32
N ASP A 142 -9.41 -7.64 9.24
CA ASP A 142 -10.39 -6.57 9.16
C ASP A 142 -9.77 -5.17 9.36
N ARG A 143 -8.77 -5.07 10.24
CA ARG A 143 -8.13 -3.79 10.65
C ARG A 143 -6.83 -3.49 9.93
N MET A 144 -6.35 -4.38 9.07
CA MET A 144 -5.04 -4.29 8.43
C MET A 144 -3.88 -4.04 9.40
N ARG A 145 -3.98 -4.66 10.58
CA ARG A 145 -3.04 -4.44 11.67
C ARG A 145 -2.19 -5.70 11.87
N LEU A 146 -0.89 -5.50 12.02
CA LEU A 146 0.05 -6.51 12.49
C LEU A 146 0.63 -6.06 13.83
N THR A 147 0.76 -6.97 14.79
CA THR A 147 1.60 -6.75 15.97
C THR A 147 2.67 -7.82 16.07
N ASP A 148 3.85 -7.41 16.53
CA ASP A 148 4.97 -8.29 16.82
C ASP A 148 4.69 -9.18 18.06
N PRO A 149 5.56 -10.16 18.36
CA PRO A 149 5.43 -11.02 19.55
C PRO A 149 5.48 -10.28 20.89
N GLN A 150 5.91 -9.02 20.91
CA GLN A 150 5.93 -8.16 22.09
C GLN A 150 4.64 -7.30 22.21
N GLY A 151 3.75 -7.40 21.23
CA GLY A 151 2.50 -6.64 21.16
C GLY A 151 2.62 -5.25 20.55
N ASN A 152 3.78 -4.87 20.03
CA ASN A 152 3.96 -3.57 19.38
C ASN A 152 3.35 -3.59 17.98
N PRO A 153 2.67 -2.51 17.55
CA PRO A 153 2.15 -2.42 16.19
C PRO A 153 3.29 -2.35 15.17
N VAL A 154 3.21 -3.18 14.14
CA VAL A 154 4.12 -3.18 12.99
C VAL A 154 3.34 -2.75 11.76
N ARG A 155 3.85 -1.73 11.07
CA ARG A 155 3.21 -1.21 9.86
C ARG A 155 3.53 -2.06 8.65
N LEU A 156 2.52 -2.23 7.82
CA LEU A 156 2.61 -2.86 6.51
C LEU A 156 2.07 -1.89 5.48
N THR A 157 2.69 -1.84 4.31
CA THR A 157 2.05 -1.27 3.11
C THR A 157 0.83 -2.11 2.73
N GLY A 158 -0.07 -1.56 1.90
CA GLY A 158 -1.24 -2.29 1.41
C GLY A 158 -0.87 -3.62 0.74
N ALA A 159 0.18 -3.62 -0.10
CA ALA A 159 0.62 -4.81 -0.82
C ALA A 159 1.25 -5.86 0.12
N GLU A 160 2.05 -5.45 1.11
CA GLU A 160 2.61 -6.34 2.11
C GLU A 160 1.52 -6.98 2.97
N PHE A 161 0.52 -6.20 3.38
CA PHE A 161 -0.61 -6.72 4.12
C PHE A 161 -1.41 -7.74 3.31
N GLU A 162 -1.73 -7.45 2.06
CA GLU A 162 -2.48 -8.38 1.21
C GLU A 162 -1.68 -9.67 0.95
N LEU A 163 -0.37 -9.57 0.81
CA LEU A 163 0.51 -10.73 0.62
C LEU A 163 0.61 -11.57 1.89
N LEU A 164 0.86 -10.94 3.04
CA LEU A 164 0.92 -11.62 4.32
C LEU A 164 -0.43 -12.28 4.65
N SER A 165 -1.54 -11.57 4.41
CA SER A 165 -2.90 -12.10 4.58
C SER A 165 -3.13 -13.35 3.72
N THR A 166 -2.68 -13.32 2.46
CA THR A 166 -2.77 -14.46 1.54
C THR A 166 -1.99 -15.66 2.09
N PHE A 167 -0.77 -15.43 2.57
CA PHE A 167 0.08 -16.45 3.18
C PHE A 167 -0.56 -17.08 4.43
N VAL A 168 -0.96 -16.27 5.41
CA VAL A 168 -1.51 -16.79 6.67
C VAL A 168 -2.91 -17.39 6.52
N CYS A 169 -3.64 -17.05 5.45
CA CYS A 169 -4.91 -17.71 5.14
C CYS A 169 -4.74 -19.04 4.39
N ASN A 170 -3.54 -19.35 3.91
CA ASN A 170 -3.21 -20.58 3.18
C ASN A 170 -1.93 -21.25 3.73
N PRO A 171 -1.83 -21.53 5.05
CA PRO A 171 -0.64 -22.15 5.63
C PRO A 171 -0.38 -23.53 5.03
N GLY A 172 0.89 -23.88 4.84
CA GLY A 172 1.34 -25.14 4.26
C GLY A 172 1.09 -25.31 2.75
N ARG A 173 0.34 -24.40 2.11
CA ARG A 173 0.05 -24.48 0.68
C ARG A 173 1.14 -23.79 -0.14
N VAL A 174 1.71 -24.52 -1.10
CA VAL A 174 2.59 -23.92 -2.11
C VAL A 174 1.76 -23.05 -3.05
N MET A 175 2.13 -21.78 -3.15
CA MET A 175 1.49 -20.79 -3.99
C MET A 175 2.49 -20.27 -5.01
N ASN A 176 2.14 -20.39 -6.29
CA ASN A 176 2.96 -19.86 -7.36
C ASN A 176 2.87 -18.32 -7.41
N ARG A 177 3.80 -17.71 -8.13
CA ARG A 177 3.91 -16.25 -8.21
C ARG A 177 2.67 -15.62 -8.84
N ASP A 178 2.16 -16.19 -9.93
CA ASP A 178 0.91 -15.74 -10.58
C ASP A 178 -0.29 -15.73 -9.63
N TYR A 179 -0.42 -16.75 -8.77
CA TYR A 179 -1.49 -16.82 -7.77
C TYR A 179 -1.32 -15.74 -6.72
N LEU A 180 -0.13 -15.60 -6.14
CA LEU A 180 0.16 -14.57 -5.13
C LEU A 180 -0.05 -13.16 -5.68
N LEU A 181 0.35 -12.95 -6.92
CA LEU A 181 0.13 -11.72 -7.65
C LEU A 181 -1.35 -11.38 -7.82
N THR A 182 -2.15 -12.38 -8.20
CA THR A 182 -3.60 -12.21 -8.35
C THR A 182 -4.29 -12.00 -7.00
N ALA A 183 -3.83 -12.69 -5.94
CA ALA A 183 -4.42 -12.59 -4.60
C ALA A 183 -4.11 -11.25 -3.90
N THR A 184 -2.95 -10.66 -4.20
CA THR A 184 -2.50 -9.34 -3.69
C THR A 184 -3.02 -8.16 -4.48
N THR A 185 -3.80 -8.40 -5.54
CA THR A 185 -4.37 -7.36 -6.38
C THR A 185 -5.85 -7.67 -6.61
N ARG A 186 -6.76 -7.02 -5.89
CA ARG A 186 -8.23 -7.25 -6.00
C ARG A 186 -8.87 -6.99 -7.39
N ARG A 187 -8.11 -6.72 -8.45
CA ARG A 187 -8.60 -6.68 -9.84
C ARG A 187 -7.59 -7.32 -10.79
N LYS A 188 -8.10 -8.10 -11.76
CA LYS A 188 -7.35 -8.61 -12.93
C LYS A 188 -6.56 -7.48 -13.57
N THR A 189 -5.25 -7.44 -13.29
CA THR A 189 -4.30 -6.64 -14.06
C THR A 189 -2.94 -7.32 -13.92
N ASP A 190 -2.31 -7.53 -15.05
CA ASP A 190 -1.06 -8.24 -15.25
C ASP A 190 0.11 -7.60 -14.48
N ALA A 191 0.33 -7.97 -13.22
CA ALA A 191 1.59 -7.70 -12.56
C ALA A 191 2.62 -8.82 -12.92
N THR A 192 3.88 -8.73 -12.48
CA THR A 192 4.91 -9.72 -12.84
C THR A 192 5.51 -10.38 -11.60
N ASP A 193 6.08 -11.57 -11.79
CA ASP A 193 6.77 -12.37 -10.77
C ASP A 193 7.74 -11.58 -9.87
N ARG A 194 8.43 -10.57 -10.41
CA ARG A 194 9.43 -9.77 -9.68
C ARG A 194 8.85 -8.97 -8.51
N THR A 195 7.57 -8.61 -8.58
CA THR A 195 6.88 -7.89 -7.49
C THR A 195 6.71 -8.77 -6.26
N ILE A 196 6.40 -10.05 -6.46
CA ILE A 196 6.21 -10.99 -5.35
C ILE A 196 7.53 -11.23 -4.63
N ASP A 197 8.62 -11.42 -5.36
CA ASP A 197 9.93 -11.67 -4.75
C ASP A 197 10.40 -10.47 -3.90
N SER A 198 10.18 -9.24 -4.39
CA SER A 198 10.46 -8.00 -3.63
C SER A 198 9.59 -7.86 -2.38
N LEU A 199 8.29 -8.12 -2.47
CA LEU A 199 7.37 -8.07 -1.33
C LEU A 199 7.69 -9.18 -0.31
N VAL A 200 8.00 -10.39 -0.76
CA VAL A 200 8.46 -11.48 0.10
C VAL A 200 9.74 -11.09 0.83
N ARG A 201 10.71 -10.47 0.14
CA ARG A 201 11.95 -10.00 0.78
C ARG A 201 11.68 -8.97 1.88
N ARG A 202 10.72 -8.07 1.69
CA ARG A 202 10.32 -7.08 2.72
C ARG A 202 9.61 -7.73 3.88
N LEU A 203 8.64 -8.60 3.60
CA LEU A 203 7.96 -9.36 4.65
C LEU A 203 8.95 -10.16 5.47
N ARG A 204 9.91 -10.85 4.85
CA ARG A 204 10.96 -11.59 5.59
C ARG A 204 11.75 -10.68 6.53
N ARG A 205 12.12 -9.47 6.08
CA ARG A 205 12.80 -8.48 6.96
C ARG A 205 11.94 -8.02 8.13
N LEU A 206 10.63 -8.07 8.01
CA LEU A 206 9.71 -7.67 9.06
C LEU A 206 9.40 -8.79 10.03
N ILE A 207 9.13 -10.01 9.52
CA ILE A 207 8.51 -11.08 10.32
C ILE A 207 9.44 -12.24 10.67
N GLU A 208 10.56 -12.41 9.95
CA GLU A 208 11.52 -13.47 10.21
C GLU A 208 12.56 -13.01 11.23
N THR A 209 12.99 -13.94 12.09
CA THR A 209 14.15 -13.71 12.97
C THR A 209 15.43 -13.53 12.15
N ASP A 210 15.60 -14.34 11.10
CA ASP A 210 16.68 -14.20 10.12
C ASP A 210 16.09 -14.18 8.71
N PRO A 211 16.10 -13.03 8.01
CA PRO A 211 15.58 -12.94 6.65
C PRO A 211 16.36 -13.75 5.60
N ALA A 212 17.61 -14.13 5.90
CA ALA A 212 18.46 -14.94 5.03
C ALA A 212 18.20 -16.44 5.18
N ASP A 213 17.71 -16.88 6.34
CA ASP A 213 17.25 -18.24 6.65
C ASP A 213 15.75 -18.24 7.03
N PRO A 214 14.84 -17.96 6.08
CA PRO A 214 13.44 -17.73 6.37
C PRO A 214 12.72 -19.03 6.77
N ARG A 215 12.05 -18.99 7.93
CA ARG A 215 11.30 -20.14 8.48
C ARG A 215 9.79 -20.00 8.28
N LEU A 216 9.27 -18.78 8.11
CA LEU A 216 7.86 -18.52 7.91
C LEU A 216 7.49 -18.51 6.43
N ILE A 217 8.18 -17.71 5.61
CA ILE A 217 7.91 -17.65 4.16
C ILE A 217 9.03 -18.41 3.44
N VAL A 218 8.81 -19.69 3.16
CA VAL A 218 9.82 -20.58 2.55
C VAL A 218 9.73 -20.54 1.03
N THR A 219 10.88 -20.48 0.36
CA THR A 219 10.95 -20.57 -1.11
C THR A 219 10.83 -22.02 -1.55
N VAL A 220 9.89 -22.32 -2.45
CA VAL A 220 9.85 -23.59 -3.19
C VAL A 220 10.44 -23.35 -4.57
N HIS A 221 11.68 -23.80 -4.77
CA HIS A 221 12.42 -23.59 -6.02
C HIS A 221 11.61 -24.07 -7.23
N GLY A 222 11.58 -23.23 -8.28
CA GLY A 222 10.84 -23.50 -9.52
C GLY A 222 9.31 -23.38 -9.42
N THR A 223 8.73 -23.18 -8.22
CA THR A 223 7.28 -23.16 -8.04
C THR A 223 6.77 -21.84 -7.47
N GLY A 224 7.36 -21.34 -6.38
CA GLY A 224 6.87 -20.14 -5.70
C GLY A 224 7.23 -20.12 -4.22
N TYR A 225 6.24 -19.83 -3.37
CA TYR A 225 6.41 -19.66 -1.93
C TYR A 225 5.36 -20.44 -1.15
N LEU A 226 5.69 -20.80 0.09
CA LEU A 226 4.75 -21.38 1.04
C LEU A 226 4.90 -20.69 2.38
N PHE A 227 3.81 -20.61 3.14
CA PHE A 227 3.86 -20.16 4.53
C PHE A 227 3.96 -21.38 5.46
N ALA A 228 5.09 -21.56 6.12
CA ALA A 228 5.41 -22.72 6.95
C ALA A 228 5.12 -22.52 8.44
N GLY A 229 4.71 -21.31 8.85
CA GLY A 229 4.29 -21.05 10.23
C GLY A 229 2.97 -21.72 10.57
N ASP A 230 2.84 -22.21 11.79
CA ASP A 230 1.57 -22.66 12.35
C ASP A 230 0.66 -21.45 12.54
N VAL A 231 -0.48 -21.45 11.84
CA VAL A 231 -1.46 -20.36 11.92
C VAL A 231 -2.67 -20.82 12.71
N THR A 232 -2.96 -20.14 13.81
CA THR A 232 -4.20 -20.31 14.56
C THR A 232 -5.20 -19.21 14.21
N GLN A 233 -6.48 -19.56 14.28
CA GLN A 233 -7.59 -18.62 14.21
C GLN A 233 -8.14 -18.53 15.63
N ASP A 234 -7.92 -17.41 16.31
CA ASP A 234 -8.67 -17.13 17.54
C ASP A 234 -9.98 -16.47 17.12
N GLY A 235 -11.08 -17.11 17.49
CA GLY A 235 -12.44 -16.58 17.36
C GLY A 235 -12.90 -15.93 18.66
#